data_AF-A0A656JQT8-F1
#
_entry.id   AF-A0A656JQT8-F1
#
_cell.length_a   1.000
_cell.length_b   1.000
_cell.length_c   1.000
_cell.angle_alpha   90.00
_cell.angle_beta   90.00
_cell.angle_gamma   90.00
#
_symmetry.space_group_name_H-M   'P 1'
#
loop_
_entity.id
_entity.type
_entity.pdbx_description
1 polymer ?
#
loop_
_entity_poly.entity_id
_entity_poly.type
_entity_poly.pdbx_seq_one_letter_code
_entity_poly.pdbx_strand_id
1 'polypeptide(L)' 'MLAVSKTKPAGDLREAYTAGLRDFGENYLQEALGKQLELADLPLCWHFIGPIQSNKTRAIAENFAWVHSVDRLKIAQRLS' A
#
# COMPACT_ATOMS: atom_id res chain seq x y z
N MET A 1 -0.25 7.17 12.81
CA MET A 1 -0.56 5.77 13.19
C MET A 1 -0.74 4.99 11.89
N LEU A 2 -0.06 3.86 11.69
CA LEU A 2 -0.22 3.04 10.49
C LEU A 2 -1.27 1.96 10.75
N ALA A 3 -2.42 2.02 10.08
CA ALA A 3 -3.39 0.94 10.17
C ALA A 3 -2.99 -0.20 9.23
N VAL A 4 -2.82 -1.40 9.80
CA VAL A 4 -2.60 -2.62 9.02
C VAL A 4 -3.97 -3.15 8.59
N SER A 5 -4.34 -2.91 7.33
CA SER A 5 -5.66 -3.23 6.77
C SER A 5 -5.72 -4.58 6.05
N LYS A 6 -4.74 -5.47 6.30
CA LYS A 6 -4.73 -6.84 5.75
C LYS A 6 -6.08 -7.50 6.05
N THR A 7 -6.70 -8.11 5.03
CA THR A 7 -8.01 -8.79 5.08
C THR A 7 -9.23 -7.93 5.40
N LYS A 8 -9.13 -6.58 5.42
CA LYS A 8 -10.29 -5.70 5.59
C LYS A 8 -10.86 -5.22 4.25
N PRO A 9 -12.19 -5.22 4.05
CA PRO A 9 -12.83 -4.72 2.83
C PRO A 9 -12.64 -3.21 2.70
N ALA A 10 -12.75 -2.67 1.48
CA ALA A 10 -12.59 -1.24 1.23
C ALA A 10 -13.54 -0.36 2.07
N GLY A 11 -14.72 -0.87 2.43
CA GLY A 11 -15.66 -0.22 3.35
C GLY A 11 -15.04 0.13 4.71
N ASP A 12 -14.36 -0.83 5.35
CA ASP A 12 -13.67 -0.60 6.64
C ASP A 12 -12.58 0.49 6.51
N LEU A 13 -11.89 0.57 5.37
CA LEU A 13 -10.87 1.59 5.12
C LEU A 13 -11.49 2.97 4.97
N ARG A 14 -12.66 3.06 4.31
CA ARG A 14 -13.43 4.31 4.17
C ARG A 14 -13.94 4.80 5.54
N GLU A 15 -14.38 3.89 6.41
CA GLU A 15 -14.75 4.24 7.79
C GLU A 15 -13.53 4.71 8.59
N ALA A 16 -12.41 3.99 8.51
CA ALA A 16 -11.16 4.41 9.15
C ALA A 16 -10.69 5.78 8.64
N TYR A 17 -10.86 6.06 7.34
CA TYR A 17 -10.59 7.38 6.77
C TYR A 17 -11.50 8.46 7.36
N THR A 18 -12.79 8.14 7.51
CA THR A 18 -13.75 9.05 8.15
C THR A 18 -13.39 9.31 9.61
N ALA A 19 -12.81 8.32 10.30
CA ALA A 19 -12.26 8.44 11.65
C ALA A 19 -10.92 9.21 11.73
N GLY A 20 -10.40 9.71 10.60
CA GLY A 20 -9.20 10.55 10.54
C GLY A 20 -7.92 9.81 10.14
N LEU A 21 -7.97 8.50 9.89
CA LEU A 21 -6.79 7.79 9.39
C LEU A 21 -6.52 8.15 7.92
N ARG A 22 -5.25 8.22 7.56
CA ARG A 22 -4.80 8.54 6.20
C ARG A 22 -3.81 7.51 5.68
N ASP A 23 -3.01 6.92 6.57
CA ASP A 23 -1.96 5.95 6.25
C ASP A 23 -2.45 4.50 6.40
N PHE A 24 -2.43 3.75 5.30
CA PHE A 24 -2.86 2.35 5.21
C PHE A 24 -1.71 1.46 4.75
N GLY A 25 -1.45 0.41 5.51
CA GLY A 25 -0.40 -0.58 5.22
C GLY A 25 -0.96 -1.86 4.61
N GLU A 26 -0.46 -2.25 3.44
CA GLU A 26 -0.84 -3.49 2.74
C GLU A 26 0.35 -4.41 2.46
N ASN A 27 0.10 -5.72 2.53
CA ASN A 27 1.10 -6.77 2.32
C ASN A 27 1.04 -7.39 0.92
N TYR A 28 -0.12 -7.34 0.27
CA TYR A 28 -0.36 -8.00 -1.00
C TYR A 28 -0.68 -6.96 -2.07
N LEU A 29 0.18 -6.84 -3.09
CA LEU A 29 0.04 -5.86 -4.16
C LEU A 29 -1.33 -5.95 -4.85
N GLN A 30 -1.77 -7.17 -5.19
CA GLN A 30 -2.97 -7.36 -5.99
C GLN A 30 -4.25 -6.99 -5.22
N GLU A 31 -4.31 -7.30 -3.92
CA GLU A 31 -5.39 -6.86 -3.04
C GLU A 31 -5.39 -5.33 -2.87
N ALA A 32 -4.21 -4.74 -2.67
CA ALA A 32 -4.06 -3.31 -2.50
C ALA A 32 -4.50 -2.53 -3.75
N LEU A 33 -4.13 -2.98 -4.95
CA LEU A 33 -4.56 -2.36 -6.21
C LEU A 33 -6.09 -2.38 -6.35
N GLY A 34 -6.75 -3.47 -5.96
CA GLY A 34 -8.20 -3.54 -5.93
C GLY A 34 -8.82 -2.49 -5.00
N LYS A 35 -8.31 -2.41 -3.77
CA LYS A 35 -8.80 -1.41 -2.78
C LYS A 35 -8.48 0.03 -3.20
N GLN A 36 -7.32 0.26 -3.80
CA GLN A 36 -6.93 1.56 -4.34
C GLN A 36 -7.87 2.02 -5.45
N LEU A 37 -8.30 1.12 -6.32
CA LEU A 37 -9.31 1.42 -7.33
C LEU A 37 -10.67 1.74 -6.71
N GLU A 38 -11.10 0.96 -5.72
CA GLU A 38 -12.37 1.19 -5.00
C GLU A 38 -12.38 2.46 -4.13
N LEU A 39 -11.20 2.92 -3.71
CA LEU A 39 -11.01 4.09 -2.84
C LEU A 39 -10.27 5.22 -3.56
N ALA A 40 -10.24 5.21 -4.89
CA ALA A 40 -9.56 6.22 -5.70
C ALA A 40 -10.15 7.62 -5.52
N ASP A 41 -11.37 7.72 -4.98
CA ASP A 41 -12.04 8.97 -4.60
C ASP A 41 -11.50 9.59 -3.30
N LEU A 42 -10.69 8.85 -2.53
CA LEU A 42 -10.14 9.28 -1.24
C LEU A 42 -8.62 9.52 -1.34
N PRO A 43 -8.09 10.62 -0.77
CA PRO A 43 -6.66 10.90 -0.73
C PRO A 43 -5.96 10.06 0.35
N LEU A 44 -5.91 8.74 0.16
CA LEU A 44 -5.27 7.78 1.07
C LEU A 44 -3.78 7.65 0.78
N CYS A 45 -2.98 7.56 1.84
CA CYS A 45 -1.56 7.23 1.77
C CYS A 45 -1.37 5.72 1.90
N TRP A 46 -0.88 5.09 0.84
CA TRP A 46 -0.67 3.65 0.80
C TRP A 46 0.79 3.28 1.06
N HIS A 47 1.01 2.37 1.99
CA HIS A 47 2.31 1.87 2.41
C HIS A 47 2.39 0.37 2.10
N PHE A 48 3.39 -0.05 1.34
CA PHE A 48 3.67 -1.45 1.12
C PHE A 48 4.57 -1.97 2.24
N ILE A 49 4.06 -2.91 3.03
CA ILE A 49 4.74 -3.52 4.20
C ILE A 49 4.97 -5.03 4.03
N GLY A 50 4.61 -5.59 2.87
CA GLY A 50 4.80 -7.00 2.53
C GLY A 50 6.14 -7.31 1.88
N PRO A 51 6.50 -8.60 1.72
CA PRO A 51 7.72 -8.99 1.02
C PRO A 51 7.69 -8.58 -0.45
N ILE A 52 8.75 -7.92 -0.92
CA ILE A 52 8.84 -7.40 -2.29
C ILE A 52 9.38 -8.48 -3.23
N GLN A 53 8.62 -8.76 -4.29
CA GLN A 53 9.09 -9.59 -5.40
C GLN A 53 9.69 -8.69 -6.49
N SER A 54 10.88 -9.04 -7.01
CA SER A 54 11.63 -8.20 -7.97
C SER A 54 10.89 -7.87 -9.28
N ASN A 55 9.95 -8.72 -9.69
CA ASN A 55 9.09 -8.48 -10.86
C ASN A 55 7.92 -7.52 -10.58
N LYS A 56 7.59 -7.29 -9.30
CA LYS A 56 6.49 -6.44 -8.85
C LYS A 56 6.95 -5.07 -8.35
N THR A 57 8.26 -4.85 -8.25
CA THR A 57 8.87 -3.60 -7.75
C THR A 57 8.33 -2.35 -8.44
N ARG A 58 8.19 -2.38 -9.77
CA ARG A 58 7.69 -1.23 -10.54
C ARG A 58 6.25 -0.89 -10.20
N ALA A 59 5.37 -1.90 -10.18
CA ALA A 59 3.98 -1.70 -9.80
C ALA A 59 3.84 -1.19 -8.36
N ILE A 60 4.71 -1.64 -7.45
CA ILE A 60 4.74 -1.10 -6.09
C ILE A 60 5.17 0.38 -6.10
N ALA A 61 6.21 0.75 -6.86
CA ALA A 61 6.67 2.13 -6.98
C ALA A 61 5.60 3.09 -7.54
N GLU A 62 4.86 2.64 -8.55
CA GLU A 62 3.86 3.45 -9.24
C GLU A 62 2.58 3.63 -8.43
N ASN A 63 2.27 2.71 -7.49
CA ASN A 63 0.99 2.69 -6.78
C ASN A 63 1.09 2.94 -5.27
N PHE A 64 2.29 2.87 -4.67
CA PHE A 64 2.48 3.09 -3.23
C PHE A 64 3.38 4.29 -2.96
N ALA A 65 2.99 5.09 -1.97
CA ALA A 65 3.79 6.24 -1.53
C ALA A 65 5.01 5.81 -0.71
N TRP A 66 4.90 4.68 -0.01
CA TRP A 66 5.95 4.18 0.87
C TRP A 66 6.15 2.68 0.72
N VAL A 67 7.41 2.25 0.83
CA VAL A 67 7.78 0.84 0.82
C VAL A 67 8.68 0.58 2.02
N HIS A 68 8.19 -0.16 3.00
CA HIS A 68 8.92 -0.43 4.25
C HIS A 68 9.82 -1.67 4.16
N SER A 69 9.57 -2.55 3.19
CA SER A 69 10.20 -3.87 3.11
C SER A 69 11.46 -3.92 2.25
N VAL A 70 12.17 -2.80 2.09
CA VAL A 70 13.37 -2.73 1.26
C VAL A 70 14.55 -3.35 2.02
N ASP A 71 14.66 -4.69 2.01
CA ASP A 71 15.72 -5.43 2.70
C ASP A 71 17.03 -5.55 1.89
N ARG A 72 17.00 -5.18 0.60
CA ARG A 72 18.12 -5.35 -0.33
C ARG A 72 18.40 -4.08 -1.12
N LEU A 73 19.67 -3.67 -1.11
CA LEU A 73 20.19 -2.53 -1.90
C LEU A 73 19.80 -2.59 -3.39
N LYS A 74 19.73 -3.80 -3.97
CA LYS A 74 19.31 -4.04 -5.36
C LYS A 74 17.86 -3.65 -5.67
N ILE A 75 16.97 -3.66 -4.67
CA ILE A 75 15.57 -3.29 -4.82
C ILE A 75 15.41 -1.77 -4.76
N ALA A 76 16.14 -1.09 -3.87
CA ALA A 76 16.15 0.37 -3.79
C ALA A 76 16.55 1.03 -5.12
N GLN A 77 17.56 0.49 -5.82
CA GLN A 77 17.99 1.00 -7.13
C GLN A 77 16.94 0.86 -8.25
N ARG A 78 15.94 -0.02 -8.11
CA ARG A 78 14.87 -0.20 -9.11
C ARG A 78 13.63 0.65 -8.83
N LEU A 79 13.59 1.32 -7.68
CA LEU A 79 12.50 2.21 -7.26
C LEU A 79 12.82 3.69 -7.55
N SER A 80 14.07 4.03 -7.93
CA SER A 80 14.50 5.38 -8.31
C SER A 80 14.30 5.68 -9.79
#